data_AF-A0A2E1PQB7-F1
#
_entry.id   AF-A0A2E1PQB7-F1
#
_cell.length_a   1.000
_cell.length_b   1.000
_cell.length_c   1.000
_cell.angle_alpha   90.00
_cell.angle_beta   90.00
_cell.angle_gamma   90.00
#
_symmetry.space_group_name_H-M   'P 1'
#
loop_
_entity.id
_entity.type
_entity.pdbx_description
1 polymer ?
#
loop_
_entity_poly.entity_id
_entity_poly.type
_entity_poly.pdbx_seq_one_letter_code
_entity_poly.pdbx_strand_id
1 'polypeptide(L)'
;MTSSTNFFLGIFLLILVVFFIPSKGMTDIILMSQDNTSYGCIDCDQRAEQSICNAYGKYGSIYSDQSIWNKNGIGNINKKESPFKKGGLGLGLFNSQGNFEGYFVISDKDGSRYSEMLKSAWHDSKQSHAKSKAIFCRLIFGSDL
;
A
#
# COMPACT_ATOMS: atom_id res chain seq x y z
N MET A 1 -18.22 31.84 46.60
CA MET A 1 -18.23 30.47 46.08
C MET A 1 -18.37 30.51 44.55
N THR A 2 -17.30 30.82 43.81
CA THR A 2 -17.33 30.91 42.33
C THR A 2 -16.04 30.39 41.68
N SER A 3 -15.03 30.01 42.48
CA SER A 3 -13.71 29.62 41.99
C SER A 3 -13.64 28.16 41.51
N SER A 4 -14.43 27.26 42.09
CA SER A 4 -14.42 25.83 41.73
C SER A 4 -15.13 25.56 40.40
N THR A 5 -16.24 26.26 40.11
CA THR A 5 -17.00 26.10 38.86
C THR A 5 -16.18 26.51 37.63
N ASN A 6 -15.38 27.58 37.72
CA ASN A 6 -14.50 28.03 36.64
C ASN A 6 -13.31 27.07 36.42
N PHE A 7 -12.81 26.46 37.50
CA PHE A 7 -11.76 25.45 37.42
C PHE A 7 -12.24 24.17 36.71
N PHE A 8 -13.44 23.67 37.06
CA PHE A 8 -14.04 22.52 36.39
C PHE A 8 -14.45 22.80 34.94
N LEU A 9 -14.95 24.01 34.63
CA LEU A 9 -15.22 24.41 33.23
C LEU A 9 -13.94 24.44 32.39
N GLY A 10 -12.84 24.95 32.96
CA GLY A 10 -11.54 25.01 32.29
C GLY A 10 -10.98 23.61 31.98
N ILE A 11 -11.09 22.66 32.92
CA ILE A 11 -10.67 21.27 32.71
C ILE A 11 -11.54 20.59 31.64
N PHE A 12 -12.85 20.81 31.66
CA PHE A 12 -13.77 20.24 30.66
C PHE A 12 -13.48 20.75 29.24
N LEU A 13 -13.20 22.05 29.09
CA LEU A 13 -12.78 22.64 27.82
C LEU A 13 -11.42 22.10 27.34
N LEU A 14 -10.48 21.85 28.25
CA LEU A 14 -9.15 21.32 27.90
C LEU A 14 -9.22 19.85 27.44
N ILE A 15 -10.11 19.04 28.02
CA ILE A 15 -10.36 17.66 27.59
C ILE A 15 -10.97 17.63 26.18
N LEU A 16 -11.90 18.53 25.85
CA LEU A 16 -12.51 18.61 24.51
C LEU A 16 -11.49 18.92 23.41
N VAL A 17 -10.45 19.71 23.69
CA VAL A 17 -9.41 20.07 22.69
C VAL A 17 -8.48 18.89 22.37
N VAL A 18 -8.24 17.97 23.32
CA VAL A 18 -7.35 16.80 23.10
C VAL A 18 -8.01 15.70 22.27
N PHE A 19 -9.35 15.64 22.20
CA PHE A 19 -10.07 14.64 21.41
C PHE A 19 -10.18 14.96 19.91
N PHE A 20 -9.86 16.19 19.48
CA PHE A 20 -9.87 16.60 18.07
C PHE A 20 -8.46 16.66 17.47
N ILE A 21 -7.59 15.70 17.78
CA ILE A 21 -6.38 15.52 16.99
C ILE A 21 -6.81 14.86 15.67
N PRO A 22 -6.73 15.55 14.51
CA PRO A 22 -6.94 14.87 13.24
C PRO A 22 -5.88 13.78 13.11
N SER A 23 -6.30 12.51 13.13
CA SER A 23 -5.43 11.42 12.71
C SER A 23 -5.01 11.71 11.28
N LYS A 24 -3.70 11.69 10.98
CA LYS A 24 -3.24 11.64 9.59
C LYS A 24 -3.90 10.42 8.96
N GLY A 25 -4.95 10.64 8.16
CA GLY A 25 -5.57 9.58 7.38
C GLY A 25 -4.49 8.96 6.52
N MET A 26 -4.23 7.67 6.73
CA MET A 26 -3.34 6.90 5.88
C MET A 26 -3.93 6.98 4.47
N THR A 27 -3.19 7.58 3.53
CA THR A 27 -3.65 7.70 2.14
C THR A 27 -3.47 6.33 1.50
N ASP A 28 -4.49 5.49 1.57
CA ASP A 28 -4.41 4.13 1.01
C ASP A 28 -4.33 4.22 -0.51
N ILE A 29 -3.18 3.86 -1.08
CA ILE A 29 -3.00 3.67 -2.52
C ILE A 29 -3.46 2.25 -2.87
N ILE A 30 -4.53 2.17 -3.66
CA ILE A 30 -5.19 0.94 -4.07
C ILE A 30 -4.67 0.52 -5.45
N LEU A 31 -4.39 -0.78 -5.60
CA LEU A 31 -4.05 -1.43 -6.86
C LEU A 31 -5.33 -1.88 -7.58
N MET A 32 -5.51 -1.49 -8.84
CA MET A 32 -6.66 -1.93 -9.65
C MET A 32 -6.24 -2.35 -11.06
N SER A 33 -6.88 -3.35 -11.64
CA SER A 33 -6.75 -3.67 -13.07
C SER A 33 -7.62 -2.74 -13.94
N GLN A 34 -7.47 -2.84 -15.26
CA GLN A 34 -8.25 -2.05 -16.23
C GLN A 34 -9.77 -2.33 -16.20
N ASP A 35 -10.17 -3.50 -15.71
CA ASP A 35 -11.58 -3.88 -15.52
C ASP A 35 -12.12 -3.50 -14.12
N ASN A 36 -11.40 -2.63 -13.40
CA ASN A 36 -11.72 -2.14 -12.06
C ASN A 36 -11.71 -3.21 -10.94
N THR A 37 -11.03 -4.35 -11.14
CA THR A 37 -10.81 -5.32 -10.07
C THR A 37 -9.70 -4.84 -9.12
N SER A 38 -9.96 -4.82 -7.81
CA SER A 38 -8.97 -4.44 -6.79
C SER A 38 -8.04 -5.60 -6.39
N TYR A 39 -6.76 -5.28 -6.27
CA TYR A 39 -5.67 -6.18 -5.89
C TYR A 39 -4.95 -5.75 -4.59
N GLY A 40 -5.67 -5.07 -3.70
CA GLY A 40 -5.17 -4.64 -2.41
C GLY A 40 -4.58 -3.22 -2.40
N CYS A 41 -3.91 -2.85 -1.31
CA CYS A 41 -3.30 -1.54 -1.12
C CYS A 41 -1.82 -1.63 -0.78
N ILE A 42 -1.09 -0.57 -1.14
CA ILE A 42 0.37 -0.50 -1.00
C ILE A 42 0.80 -0.08 0.40
N ASP A 43 0.24 1.02 0.90
CA ASP A 43 0.70 1.77 2.06
C ASP A 43 -0.34 1.94 3.17
N CYS A 44 -1.42 1.17 3.08
CA CYS A 44 -2.31 0.87 4.20
C CYS A 44 -1.59 0.04 5.28
N ASP A 45 -2.21 -0.13 6.46
CA ASP A 45 -1.61 -0.91 7.56
C ASP A 45 -1.06 -2.27 7.07
N GLN A 46 0.21 -2.54 7.35
CA GLN A 46 0.92 -3.73 6.88
C GLN A 46 0.23 -5.06 7.26
N ARG A 47 -0.48 -5.08 8.40
CA ARG A 47 -1.20 -6.25 8.92
C ARG A 47 -2.63 -6.34 8.41
N ALA A 48 -3.13 -5.32 7.71
CA ALA A 48 -4.48 -5.35 7.16
C ALA A 48 -4.63 -6.45 6.09
N GLU A 49 -5.84 -7.01 5.96
CA GLU A 49 -6.11 -8.10 5.01
C GLU A 49 -5.90 -7.65 3.55
N GLN A 50 -6.19 -6.38 3.28
CA GLN A 50 -6.03 -5.74 1.98
C GLN A 50 -4.58 -5.39 1.62
N SER A 51 -3.64 -5.42 2.58
CA SER A 51 -2.27 -5.00 2.33
C SER A 51 -1.52 -6.01 1.46
N ILE A 52 -0.84 -5.52 0.42
CA ILE A 52 0.09 -6.35 -0.36
C ILE A 52 1.32 -6.77 0.46
N CYS A 53 1.53 -6.17 1.64
CA CYS A 53 2.64 -6.52 2.52
C CYS A 53 2.27 -7.48 3.65
N ASN A 54 0.98 -7.79 3.83
CA ASN A 54 0.53 -8.80 4.77
C ASN A 54 0.84 -10.22 4.26
N ALA A 55 1.76 -10.93 4.91
CA ALA A 55 2.17 -12.28 4.49
C ALA A 55 1.07 -13.34 4.60
N TYR A 56 0.06 -13.11 5.42
CA TYR A 56 -1.07 -14.02 5.63
C TYR A 56 -2.32 -13.56 4.87
N GLY A 57 -2.33 -12.33 4.37
CA GLY A 57 -3.44 -11.75 3.62
C GLY A 57 -3.52 -12.25 2.18
N LYS A 58 -4.71 -12.13 1.60
CA LYS A 58 -5.02 -12.56 0.23
C LYS A 58 -4.16 -11.85 -0.83
N TYR A 59 -3.84 -10.58 -0.62
CA TYR A 59 -3.08 -9.77 -1.59
C TYR A 59 -1.58 -9.76 -1.34
N GLY A 60 -1.14 -10.09 -0.13
CA GLY A 60 0.28 -10.12 0.22
C GLY A 60 0.90 -11.53 0.29
N SER A 61 0.12 -12.59 0.48
CA SER A 61 0.65 -13.96 0.51
C SER A 61 1.28 -14.37 -0.82
N ILE A 62 2.48 -14.94 -0.80
CA ILE A 62 3.16 -15.44 -2.03
C ILE A 62 2.48 -16.70 -2.60
N TYR A 63 1.51 -17.27 -1.88
CA TYR A 63 0.79 -18.49 -2.26
C TYR A 63 -0.62 -18.19 -2.79
N SER A 64 -1.10 -16.95 -2.68
CA SER A 64 -2.43 -16.56 -3.16
C SER A 64 -2.41 -16.21 -4.64
N ASP A 65 -3.35 -16.72 -5.43
CA ASP A 65 -3.42 -16.38 -6.86
C ASP A 65 -3.79 -14.92 -7.12
N GLN A 66 -4.35 -14.22 -6.12
CA GLN A 66 -4.69 -12.80 -6.19
C GLN A 66 -3.55 -11.88 -5.75
N SER A 67 -2.43 -12.45 -5.30
CA SER A 67 -1.26 -11.70 -4.88
C SER A 67 -0.34 -11.41 -6.06
N ILE A 68 0.15 -10.17 -6.12
CA ILE A 68 1.22 -9.79 -7.04
C ILE A 68 2.53 -10.54 -6.73
N TRP A 69 2.71 -11.04 -5.51
CA TRP A 69 3.93 -11.76 -5.10
C TRP A 69 3.90 -13.25 -5.42
N ASN A 70 2.77 -13.77 -5.93
CA ASN A 70 2.69 -15.14 -6.41
C ASN A 70 3.04 -15.19 -7.90
N LYS A 71 4.13 -15.90 -8.23
CA LYS A 71 4.61 -16.09 -9.62
C LYS A 71 3.63 -16.84 -10.52
N ASN A 72 2.69 -17.60 -9.95
CA ASN A 72 1.63 -18.29 -10.68
C ASN A 72 0.31 -17.48 -10.69
N GLY A 73 0.17 -16.55 -9.75
CA GLY A 73 -0.97 -15.64 -9.60
C GLY A 73 -0.88 -14.39 -10.47
N ILE A 74 -1.29 -13.24 -9.93
CA ILE A 74 -1.19 -11.93 -10.61
C ILE A 74 0.26 -11.56 -10.92
N GLY A 75 1.21 -11.99 -10.09
CA GLY A 75 2.64 -11.77 -10.30
C GLY A 75 3.26 -12.46 -11.52
N ASN A 76 2.54 -13.35 -12.20
CA ASN A 76 3.08 -14.10 -13.33
C ASN A 76 3.57 -13.18 -14.46
N ILE A 77 4.86 -13.23 -14.77
CA ILE A 77 5.53 -12.34 -15.75
C ILE A 77 4.96 -12.42 -17.18
N ASN A 78 4.16 -13.43 -17.48
CA ASN A 78 3.51 -13.58 -18.79
C ASN A 78 2.12 -12.90 -18.85
N LYS A 79 1.49 -12.61 -17.70
CA LYS A 79 0.18 -11.94 -17.64
C LYS A 79 0.31 -10.46 -17.94
N LYS A 80 -0.66 -9.92 -18.70
CA LYS A 80 -0.65 -8.53 -19.18
C LYS A 80 -0.70 -7.52 -18.02
N GLU A 81 -1.43 -7.87 -16.96
CA GLU A 81 -1.68 -7.09 -15.76
C GLU A 81 -0.55 -7.26 -14.71
N SER A 82 0.38 -8.19 -14.92
CA SER A 82 1.46 -8.40 -13.96
C SER A 82 2.36 -7.17 -13.88
N PRO A 83 2.59 -6.62 -12.67
CA PRO A 83 3.57 -5.55 -12.47
C PRO A 83 4.97 -5.93 -12.94
N PHE A 84 5.29 -7.23 -13.05
CA PHE A 84 6.60 -7.76 -13.42
C PHE A 84 6.75 -8.11 -14.91
N LYS A 85 5.69 -7.95 -15.72
CA LYS A 85 5.78 -8.18 -17.16
C LYS A 85 6.47 -7.01 -17.86
N LYS A 86 7.60 -7.29 -18.52
CA LYS A 86 8.28 -6.30 -19.36
C LYS A 86 7.35 -5.85 -20.50
N GLY A 87 7.10 -4.54 -20.60
CA GLY A 87 6.15 -3.98 -21.56
C GLY A 87 4.68 -4.28 -21.27
N GLY A 88 4.37 -4.83 -20.09
CA GLY A 88 3.01 -5.09 -19.63
C GLY A 88 2.20 -3.82 -19.41
N LEU A 89 0.96 -3.99 -18.98
CA LEU A 89 0.12 -2.90 -18.52
C LEU A 89 0.34 -2.61 -17.03
N GLY A 90 0.64 -3.64 -16.24
CA GLY A 90 0.65 -3.54 -14.78
C GLY A 90 -0.74 -3.26 -14.20
N LEU A 91 -0.76 -2.71 -13.00
CA LEU A 91 -1.97 -2.30 -12.29
C LEU A 91 -2.00 -0.77 -12.18
N GLY A 92 -3.18 -0.17 -12.20
CA GLY A 92 -3.37 1.25 -11.89
C GLY A 92 -3.30 1.51 -10.40
N LEU A 93 -2.80 2.69 -10.04
CA LEU A 93 -2.76 3.22 -8.69
C LEU A 93 -3.88 4.23 -8.50
N PHE A 94 -4.66 4.06 -7.45
CA PHE A 94 -5.76 4.95 -7.11
C PHE A 94 -5.63 5.40 -5.67
N ASN A 95 -5.73 6.71 -5.42
CA ASN A 95 -5.78 7.21 -4.06
C ASN A 95 -7.18 6.98 -3.42
N SER A 96 -7.31 7.29 -2.14
CA SER A 96 -8.56 7.12 -1.38
C SER A 96 -9.77 7.89 -1.94
N GLN A 97 -9.53 8.91 -2.77
CA GLN A 97 -10.54 9.71 -3.44
C GLN A 97 -10.91 9.15 -4.82
N GLY A 98 -10.28 8.06 -5.26
CA GLY A 98 -10.50 7.43 -6.55
C GLY A 98 -9.77 8.09 -7.72
N ASN A 99 -8.82 9.00 -7.45
CA ASN A 99 -8.03 9.61 -8.53
C ASN A 99 -6.90 8.67 -8.96
N PHE A 100 -6.66 8.60 -10.26
CA PHE A 100 -5.57 7.82 -10.85
C PHE A 100 -4.22 8.50 -10.64
N GLU A 101 -3.26 7.77 -10.07
CA GLU A 101 -1.92 8.24 -9.66
C GLU A 101 -0.78 7.64 -10.50
N GLY A 102 -1.13 6.99 -11.62
CA GLY A 102 -0.18 6.30 -12.50
C GLY A 102 -0.25 4.78 -12.37
N TYR A 103 0.75 4.11 -12.93
CA TYR A 103 0.80 2.64 -12.95
C TYR A 103 1.76 2.09 -11.89
N PHE A 104 1.55 0.81 -11.56
CA PHE A 104 2.37 -0.07 -10.74
C PHE A 104 2.95 -1.17 -11.63
N VAL A 105 4.15 -0.92 -12.18
CA VAL A 105 4.81 -1.77 -13.18
C VAL A 105 6.32 -1.53 -13.20
N ILE A 106 7.12 -2.55 -13.53
CA ILE A 106 8.58 -2.42 -13.64
C ILE A 106 9.08 -1.81 -14.95
N SER A 107 8.19 -1.49 -15.89
CA SER A 107 8.54 -0.85 -17.17
C SER A 107 8.57 0.67 -17.06
N ASP A 108 9.29 1.33 -17.97
CA ASP A 108 9.45 2.80 -18.00
C ASP A 108 8.19 3.60 -18.40
N LYS A 109 6.99 2.99 -18.35
CA LYS A 109 5.71 3.69 -18.59
C LYS A 109 5.33 4.50 -17.37
N ASP A 110 5.04 5.80 -17.54
CA ASP A 110 4.42 6.73 -16.56
C ASP A 110 4.51 6.24 -15.10
N GLY A 111 5.76 6.05 -14.66
CA GLY A 111 6.09 5.31 -13.45
C GLY A 111 5.86 6.17 -12.23
N SER A 112 4.99 5.70 -11.33
CA SER A 112 4.83 6.31 -10.01
C SER A 112 6.06 6.06 -9.12
N ARG A 113 6.14 6.76 -7.98
CA ARG A 113 7.14 6.47 -6.94
C ARG A 113 7.16 4.99 -6.52
N TYR A 114 5.99 4.35 -6.50
CA TYR A 114 5.86 2.93 -6.13
C TYR A 114 6.36 2.01 -7.25
N SER A 115 6.19 2.38 -8.52
CA SER A 115 6.77 1.66 -9.64
C SER A 115 8.30 1.67 -9.60
N GLU A 116 8.91 2.80 -9.27
CA GLU A 116 10.37 2.88 -9.12
C GLU A 116 10.88 2.02 -7.94
N MET A 117 10.18 2.06 -6.80
CA MET A 117 10.47 1.17 -5.66
C MET A 117 10.33 -0.30 -6.03
N LEU A 118 9.29 -0.66 -6.77
CA LEU A 118 9.08 -2.03 -7.25
C LEU A 118 10.20 -2.46 -8.21
N LYS A 119 10.59 -1.58 -9.14
CA LYS A 119 11.65 -1.83 -10.12
C LYS A 119 13.00 -2.06 -9.44
N SER A 120 13.35 -1.23 -8.45
CA SER A 120 14.55 -1.42 -7.62
C SER A 120 14.47 -2.75 -6.86
N ALA A 121 13.36 -3.03 -6.15
CA ALA A 121 13.19 -4.30 -5.43
C ALA A 121 13.27 -5.54 -6.35
N TRP A 122 12.71 -5.45 -7.55
CA TRP A 122 12.76 -6.52 -8.56
C TRP A 122 14.19 -6.75 -9.08
N HIS A 123 14.92 -5.68 -9.36
CA HIS A 123 16.30 -5.75 -9.79
C HIS A 123 17.22 -6.33 -8.69
N ASP A 124 17.16 -5.77 -7.48
CA ASP A 124 18.05 -6.11 -6.37
C ASP A 124 17.80 -7.52 -5.83
N SER A 125 16.56 -8.00 -5.96
CA SER A 125 16.20 -9.38 -5.62
C SER A 125 16.63 -10.42 -6.64
N LYS A 126 17.24 -10.02 -7.77
CA LYS A 126 17.50 -10.86 -8.94
C LYS A 126 16.21 -11.51 -9.45
N GLN A 127 15.15 -10.72 -9.57
CA GLN A 127 13.88 -11.13 -10.18
C GLN A 127 13.16 -12.26 -9.43
N SER A 128 13.24 -12.23 -8.10
CA SER A 128 12.55 -13.19 -7.23
C SER A 128 11.35 -12.52 -6.57
N HIS A 129 10.12 -13.02 -6.78
CA HIS A 129 8.92 -12.43 -6.19
C HIS A 129 8.97 -12.34 -4.66
N ALA A 130 9.38 -13.42 -4.00
CA ALA A 130 9.45 -13.47 -2.54
C ALA A 130 10.48 -12.48 -1.96
N LYS A 131 11.65 -12.37 -2.60
CA LYS A 131 12.69 -11.40 -2.19
C LYS A 131 12.31 -9.97 -2.56
N SER A 132 11.69 -9.76 -3.73
CA SER A 132 11.16 -8.45 -4.14
C SER A 132 10.13 -7.95 -3.15
N LYS A 133 9.20 -8.81 -2.71
CA LYS A 133 8.25 -8.51 -1.65
C LYS A 133 8.96 -8.03 -0.39
N ALA A 134 9.95 -8.78 0.08
CA ALA A 134 10.67 -8.44 1.30
C ALA A 134 11.37 -7.08 1.22
N ILE A 135 12.01 -6.77 0.08
CA ILE A 135 12.67 -5.47 -0.15
C ILE A 135 11.63 -4.36 -0.28
N PHE A 136 10.64 -4.52 -1.16
CA PHE A 136 9.61 -3.53 -1.41
C PHE A 136 8.84 -3.17 -0.14
N CYS A 137 8.36 -4.15 0.62
CA CYS A 137 7.62 -3.89 1.84
C CYS A 137 8.46 -3.22 2.93
N ARG A 138 9.78 -3.46 2.96
CA ARG A 138 10.70 -2.71 3.83
C ARG A 138 10.85 -1.25 3.38
N LEU A 139 10.83 -0.97 2.08
CA LEU A 139 10.86 0.40 1.55
C LEU A 139 9.59 1.18 1.90
N ILE A 140 8.44 0.51 2.01
CA ILE A 140 7.15 1.16 2.34
C ILE A 140 7.02 1.43 3.84
N PHE A 141 7.28 0.44 4.70
CA PHE A 141 6.98 0.52 6.13
C PHE A 141 8.17 0.85 7.02
N GLY A 142 9.37 1.00 6.44
CA GLY A 142 10.61 1.16 7.21
C GLY A 142 11.09 -0.17 7.81
N SER A 143 12.28 -0.12 8.42
CA SER A 143 12.96 -1.27 9.03
C SER A 143 12.62 -1.45 10.51
N ASP A 144 11.39 -1.19 10.93
CA ASP A 144 10.98 -1.38 12.32
C ASP A 144 10.52 -2.83 12.54
N LEU A 145 11.53 -3.72 12.64
CA LEU A 145 11.48 -5.00 13.35
C LEU A 145 12.66 -5.05 14.33
#